data_AF-A0A1D9P8Z0-F1
#
_entry.id   AF-A0A1D9P8Z0-F1
#
_cell.length_a   1.000
_cell.length_b   1.000
_cell.length_c   1.000
_cell.angle_alpha   90.00
_cell.angle_beta   90.00
_cell.angle_gamma   90.00
#
_symmetry.space_group_name_H-M   'P 1'
#
loop_
_entity.id
_entity.type
_entity.pdbx_description
1 polymer ?
#
loop_
_entity_poly.entity_id
_entity_poly.type
_entity_poly.pdbx_seq_one_letter_code
_entity_poly.pdbx_strand_id
1 'polypeptide(L)' 'MNIQLEKLELIKLLAETNDESIIASIKNIFNSKKKDFWDDLTEEQQNTINESLEEYKKGDFSSFDDFIKLHL' A
#
# COMPACT_ATOMS: atom_id res chain seq x y z
N MET A 1 -12.59 -17.78 17.53
CA MET A 1 -13.03 -16.62 16.73
C MET A 1 -14.13 -17.10 15.78
N ASN A 2 -15.37 -16.60 15.92
CA ASN A 2 -16.44 -16.93 14.98
C ASN A 2 -16.61 -15.75 14.02
N ILE A 3 -15.99 -15.86 12.85
CA ILE A 3 -15.94 -14.79 11.85
C ILE A 3 -17.35 -14.33 11.42
N GLN A 4 -18.35 -15.21 11.41
CA GLN A 4 -19.70 -14.82 11.04
C GLN A 4 -20.37 -13.96 12.11
N LEU A 5 -20.13 -14.28 13.38
CA LEU A 5 -20.62 -13.49 14.50
C LEU A 5 -19.98 -12.10 14.50
N GLU A 6 -18.66 -12.02 14.35
CA GLU A 6 -17.94 -10.75 14.32
C GLU A 6 -18.35 -9.86 13.14
N LYS A 7 -18.64 -10.44 11.98
CA LYS A 7 -19.19 -9.70 10.84
C LYS A 7 -20.55 -9.08 11.16
N LEU A 8 -21.43 -9.82 11.84
CA LEU A 8 -22.74 -9.30 12.24
C LEU A 8 -22.62 -8.16 13.25
N GLU A 9 -21.72 -8.28 14.22
CA GLU A 9 -21.44 -7.23 15.19
C GLU A 9 -20.92 -5.95 14.52
N LEU A 10 -20.01 -6.06 13.55
CA LEU A 10 -19.51 -4.93 12.78
C LEU A 10 -20.60 -4.26 11.93
N ILE A 11 -21.48 -5.05 11.30
CA ILE A 11 -22.63 -4.52 10.54
C ILE A 11 -23.56 -3.73 11.46
N LYS A 12 -23.82 -4.24 12.67
CA LYS A 12 -24.67 -3.55 13.64
C LYS A 12 -24.08 -2.21 14.07
N LEU A 13 -22.80 -2.18 14.45
CA LEU A 13 -22.10 -0.94 14.83
C LEU A 13 -22.11 0.09 13.69
N LEU A 14 -21.92 -0.36 12.46
CA LEU A 14 -21.99 0.49 11.26
C LEU A 14 -23.39 1.04 11.00
N ALA A 15 -24.44 0.26 11.26
CA ALA A 15 -25.82 0.69 11.06
C ALA A 15 -26.29 1.70 12.13
N GLU A 16 -25.72 1.64 13.33
CA GLU A 16 -26.11 2.49 14.47
C GLU A 16 -25.33 3.81 14.53
N THR A 17 -24.15 3.88 13.93
CA THR A 17 -23.31 5.09 13.96
C THR A 17 -23.73 6.14 12.92
N ASN A 18 -23.75 7.40 13.32
CA ASN A 18 -23.87 8.56 12.43
C ASN A 18 -22.54 9.32 12.29
N ASP A 19 -21.46 8.80 12.87
CA ASP A 19 -20.13 9.41 12.79
C ASP A 19 -19.55 9.24 11.38
N GLU A 20 -19.59 10.32 10.59
CA GLU A 20 -19.11 10.34 9.21
C GLU A 20 -17.63 9.94 9.09
N SER A 21 -16.81 10.22 10.11
CA SER A 21 -15.38 9.89 10.10
C SER A 21 -15.15 8.38 10.16
N ILE A 22 -15.90 7.68 11.01
CA ILE A 22 -15.85 6.22 11.14
C ILE A 22 -16.30 5.56 9.83
N ILE A 23 -17.40 6.04 9.26
CA ILE A 23 -17.94 5.52 7.99
C ILE A 23 -16.93 5.71 6.85
N ALA A 24 -16.30 6.88 6.76
CA ALA A 24 -15.29 7.18 5.75
C ALA A 24 -14.05 6.30 5.89
N SER A 25 -13.54 6.11 7.11
CA SER A 25 -12.39 5.24 7.37
C SER A 25 -12.66 3.79 6.97
N ILE A 26 -13.85 3.25 7.28
CA ILE A 26 -14.21 1.88 6.91
C ILE A 26 -14.35 1.74 5.39
N LYS A 27 -14.97 2.71 4.70
CA LYS A 27 -14.99 2.76 3.22
C LYS A 27 -13.57 2.73 2.64
N ASN A 28 -12.66 3.51 3.22
CA ASN A 28 -11.26 3.54 2.76
C ASN A 28 -10.57 2.20 2.94
N ILE A 29 -10.78 1.48 4.05
CA ILE A 29 -10.20 0.13 4.27
C ILE A 29 -10.67 -0.87 3.20
N PHE A 30 -11.94 -0.79 2.79
CA PHE A 30 -12.47 -1.69 1.75
C PHE A 30 -12.07 -1.25 0.33
N ASN A 31 -11.85 0.04 0.11
CA ASN A 31 -11.41 0.58 -1.18
C ASN A 31 -9.89 0.49 -1.38
N SER A 32 -9.09 0.61 -0.32
CA SER A 32 -7.63 0.48 -0.36
C SER A 32 -7.20 -0.94 -0.69
N LYS A 33 -8.07 -1.94 -0.47
CA LYS A 33 -7.85 -3.31 -0.95
C LYS A 33 -8.04 -3.48 -2.46
N LYS A 34 -8.59 -2.49 -3.17
CA LYS A 34 -8.83 -2.53 -4.63
C LYS A 34 -7.79 -1.79 -5.45
N LYS A 35 -6.92 -1.00 -4.82
CA LYS A 35 -5.92 -0.18 -5.51
C LYS A 35 -4.56 -0.61 -5.00
N ASP A 36 -3.79 -1.30 -5.84
CA ASP A 36 -2.40 -1.61 -5.53
C ASP A 36 -1.63 -0.29 -5.50
N PHE A 37 -0.59 -0.16 -4.68
CA PHE A 37 0.22 1.07 -4.67
C PHE A 37 0.78 1.36 -6.06
N TRP A 38 0.96 0.30 -6.87
CA TRP A 38 1.33 0.36 -8.27
C TRP A 38 0.38 1.23 -9.10
N ASP A 39 -0.93 1.16 -8.82
CA ASP A 39 -1.98 1.90 -9.51
C ASP A 39 -2.02 3.40 -9.14
N ASP A 40 -1.23 3.81 -8.14
CA ASP A 40 -1.08 5.20 -7.70
C ASP A 40 0.19 5.87 -8.27
N LEU A 41 1.07 5.11 -8.95
CA LEU A 41 2.29 5.62 -9.57
C LEU A 41 2.01 6.25 -10.93
N THR A 42 2.74 7.32 -11.26
CA THR A 42 2.77 7.84 -12.64
C THR A 42 3.48 6.85 -13.57
N GLU A 43 3.22 6.97 -14.87
CA GLU A 43 3.92 6.15 -15.89
C GLU A 43 5.44 6.31 -15.79
N GLU A 44 5.94 7.51 -15.54
CA GLU A 44 7.36 7.79 -15.31
C GLU A 44 7.90 7.02 -14.10
N GLN A 45 7.19 7.04 -12.96
CA GLN A 45 7.60 6.32 -11.76
C GLN A 45 7.60 4.79 -11.96
N GLN A 46 6.59 4.27 -12.67
CA GLN A 46 6.55 2.85 -13.03
C GLN A 46 7.73 2.47 -13.94
N ASN A 47 8.06 3.31 -14.92
CA ASN A 47 9.19 3.11 -15.83
C ASN A 47 10.52 3.10 -15.05
N THR A 48 10.76 4.06 -14.15
CA THR A 48 11.96 4.09 -13.31
C THR A 48 12.10 2.82 -12.48
N ILE A 49 11.03 2.35 -11.84
CA ILE A 49 11.07 1.12 -11.04
C ILE A 49 11.37 -0.10 -11.93
N ASN A 50 10.75 -0.20 -13.10
CA ASN A 50 11.01 -1.28 -14.05
C ASN A 50 12.46 -1.28 -14.54
N GLU A 51 13.03 -0.11 -14.85
CA GLU A 51 14.44 0.05 -15.22
C GLU A 51 15.37 -0.40 -14.09
N SER A 52 15.16 0.08 -12.87
CA SER A 52 15.96 -0.33 -11.71
C SER A 52 15.87 -1.83 -11.42
N LEU A 53 14.74 -2.49 -11.69
CA LEU A 53 14.62 -3.95 -11.58
C LEU A 53 15.45 -4.68 -12.63
N GLU A 54 15.54 -4.16 -13.86
CA GLU A 54 16.40 -4.71 -14.90
C GLU A 54 17.89 -4.50 -14.61
N GLU A 55 18.27 -3.34 -14.07
CA GLU A 55 19.62 -3.07 -13.56
C GLU A 55 19.99 -4.05 -12.44
N TYR A 56 19.09 -4.24 -11.47
CA TYR A 56 19.29 -5.21 -10.39
C TYR A 56 19.49 -6.64 -10.92
N LYS A 57 18.70 -7.09 -11.90
CA LYS A 57 18.86 -8.42 -12.54
C LYS A 57 20.22 -8.57 -13.25
N LYS A 58 20.76 -7.48 -13.79
CA LYS A 58 22.08 -7.44 -14.42
C LYS A 58 23.22 -7.36 -13.40
N GLY A 59 22.91 -7.22 -12.11
CA GLY A 59 23.90 -7.01 -11.05
C GLY A 59 24.42 -5.57 -11.00
N ASP A 60 23.75 -4.64 -11.68
CA ASP A 60 24.11 -3.22 -11.72
C ASP A 60 23.48 -2.50 -10.52
N PHE A 61 24.01 -2.79 -9.34
CA PHE A 61 23.63 -2.11 -8.10
C PHE A 61 24.84 -2.04 -7.16
N SER A 62 24.83 -1.06 -6.27
CA SER A 62 25.81 -0.95 -5.19
C SER A 62 25.11 -0.98 -3.84
N SER A 63 25.81 -1.44 -2.80
CA SER A 63 25.28 -1.34 -1.45
C SER A 63 25.24 0.12 -1.02
N PHE A 64 24.30 0.47 -0.13
CA PHE A 64 24.22 1.82 0.43
C PHE A 64 25.54 2.23 1.12
N ASP A 65 26.19 1.30 1.82
CA ASP A 65 27.46 1.53 2.48
C ASP A 65 28.57 1.90 1.50
N ASP A 66 28.63 1.22 0.34
CA ASP A 66 29.64 1.52 -0.68
C ASP A 66 29.37 2.84 -1.40
N PHE A 67 28.09 3.18 -1.61
CA PHE A 67 27.68 4.46 -2.16
C PHE A 67 28.08 5.64 -1.26
N ILE A 68 27.81 5.54 0.05
CA ILE A 68 28.08 6.64 1.01
C ILE A 68 29.57 6.85 1.24
N LYS A 69 30.40 5.80 1.25
CA LYS A 69 31.86 5.93 1.37
C LYS A 69 32.49 6.87 0.33
N LEU A 70 31.89 6.99 -0.86
CA LEU A 70 32.38 7.85 -1.94
C LEU A 70 31.98 9.33 -1.78
N HIS A 71 31.08 9.63 -0.85
CA HIS A 71 30.50 10.96 -0.63
C HIS A 71 30.81 11.52 0.77
N LEU A 72 31.70 10.85 1.51
CA LEU A 72 32.28 11.27 2.79
C LEU A 72 33.72 11.75 2.57
#